data_AF-A0A523PQI4-F1
#
_entry.id   AF-A0A523PQI4-F1
#
_cell.length_a   1.000
_cell.length_b   1.000
_cell.length_c   1.000
_cell.angle_alpha   90.00
_cell.angle_beta   90.00
_cell.angle_gamma   90.00
#
_symmetry.space_group_name_H-M   'P 1'
#
loop_
_entity.id
_entity.type
_entity.pdbx_description
1 polymer ?
#
loop_
_entity_poly.entity_id
_entity_poly.type
_entity_poly.pdbx_seq_one_letter_code
_entity_poly.pdbx_strand_id
1 'polypeptide(L)'
;MKTLSTLLAANALALMAGHAAADDCGACERGKLCAPHTEEERAVLEQLAPALASKAISERIDALREVAELTMEHENAPSEAVAKVLAAGCADESLRVRSIAIDLLTEGQEPETAVVAITLVLAEIHKGYAGGNLVPTLTGEEMTPASVAQAMRYLRLTLRVAGRVRDDKVAGLLVRILKITPTEMRGQPVAMATCDSLLELGTRDSVAAVVRHLTPWEDTREVRRVHDALEVFALNSDLDGYPEWGEEARNQWKGWLRRNKRALPAKLGKWRPGSD
;
A
#
# COMPACT_ATOMS: atom_id res chain seq x y z
N MET A 1 -21.74 -21.53 -48.15
CA MET A 1 -20.73 -20.64 -47.51
C MET A 1 -21.22 -19.20 -47.57
N LYS A 2 -22.00 -18.75 -46.58
CA LYS A 2 -22.41 -17.37 -46.29
C LYS A 2 -23.31 -17.45 -45.06
N THR A 3 -22.84 -17.00 -43.89
CA THR A 3 -23.59 -16.52 -42.69
C THR A 3 -22.79 -16.70 -41.40
N LEU A 4 -21.63 -16.03 -41.25
CA LEU A 4 -20.92 -15.94 -39.96
C LEU A 4 -20.28 -14.54 -39.72
N SER A 5 -20.74 -13.50 -40.42
CA SER A 5 -20.12 -12.15 -40.35
C SER A 5 -20.99 -11.08 -39.70
N THR A 6 -22.15 -11.41 -39.11
CA THR A 6 -23.12 -10.40 -38.65
C THR A 6 -23.25 -10.26 -37.12
N LEU A 7 -22.53 -11.06 -36.31
CA LEU A 7 -22.61 -11.01 -34.84
C LEU A 7 -21.46 -10.25 -34.16
N LEU A 8 -20.44 -9.81 -34.89
CA LEU A 8 -19.29 -9.06 -34.35
C LEU A 8 -19.44 -7.53 -34.41
N ALA A 9 -20.45 -7.01 -35.11
CA ALA A 9 -20.63 -5.57 -35.26
C ALA A 9 -21.52 -4.92 -34.17
N ALA A 10 -22.24 -5.71 -33.36
CA ALA A 10 -23.16 -5.16 -32.35
C ALA A 10 -22.49 -4.84 -31.00
N ASN A 11 -21.37 -5.50 -30.65
CA ASN A 11 -20.64 -5.21 -29.40
C ASN A 11 -19.57 -4.11 -29.54
N ALA A 12 -19.23 -3.69 -30.77
CA ALA A 12 -18.22 -2.65 -30.99
C ALA A 12 -18.79 -1.22 -30.90
N LEU A 13 -20.10 -1.02 -31.03
CA LEU A 13 -20.73 0.31 -30.96
C LEU A 13 -21.12 0.75 -29.55
N ALA A 14 -21.17 -0.15 -28.56
CA ALA A 14 -21.44 0.21 -27.17
C ALA A 14 -20.17 0.69 -26.42
N LEU A 15 -18.97 0.36 -26.92
CA LEU A 15 -17.69 0.77 -26.32
C LEU A 15 -17.17 2.14 -26.81
N MET A 16 -17.78 2.74 -27.84
CA MET A 16 -17.30 4.00 -28.43
C MET A 16 -18.00 5.25 -27.88
N ALA A 17 -18.88 5.10 -26.88
CA ALA A 17 -19.60 6.22 -26.26
C ALA A 17 -19.02 6.70 -24.91
N GLY A 18 -18.01 6.01 -24.35
CA GLY A 18 -17.58 6.23 -22.96
C GLY A 18 -16.32 7.09 -22.74
N HIS A 19 -15.68 7.64 -23.78
CA HIS A 19 -14.42 8.39 -23.62
C HIS A 19 -14.59 9.91 -23.77
N ALA A 20 -15.78 10.44 -23.45
CA ALA A 20 -15.91 11.88 -23.26
C ALA A 20 -15.03 12.27 -22.06
N ALA A 21 -14.02 13.10 -22.32
CA ALA A 21 -13.02 13.51 -21.34
C ALA A 21 -13.66 13.95 -20.00
N ALA A 22 -13.01 13.56 -18.91
CA ALA A 22 -13.37 13.74 -17.51
C ALA A 22 -13.68 15.18 -17.03
N ASP A 23 -13.65 16.19 -17.92
CA ASP A 23 -13.72 17.61 -17.57
C ASP A 23 -15.11 18.27 -17.73
N ASP A 24 -16.11 17.61 -18.32
CA ASP A 24 -17.34 18.31 -18.77
C ASP A 24 -18.65 17.85 -18.12
N CYS A 25 -18.61 17.04 -17.05
CA CYS A 25 -19.84 16.74 -16.32
C CYS A 25 -20.24 17.91 -15.41
N GLY A 26 -20.99 18.88 -15.95
CA GLY A 26 -21.48 20.05 -15.21
C GLY A 26 -22.40 19.75 -14.00
N ALA A 27 -22.71 18.48 -13.73
CA ALA A 27 -23.48 18.04 -12.57
C ALA A 27 -22.62 17.49 -11.42
N CYS A 28 -21.29 17.38 -11.61
CA CYS A 28 -20.39 16.88 -10.59
C CYS A 28 -19.95 17.99 -9.63
N GLU A 29 -20.06 17.74 -8.34
CA GLU A 29 -19.57 18.63 -7.28
C GLU A 29 -18.24 18.09 -6.74
N ARG A 30 -17.28 18.95 -6.40
CA ARG A 30 -15.99 18.49 -5.84
C ARG A 30 -16.18 17.50 -4.69
N GLY A 31 -15.54 16.33 -4.80
CA GLY A 31 -15.58 15.26 -3.82
C GLY A 31 -16.84 14.38 -3.86
N LYS A 32 -17.71 14.52 -4.86
CA LYS A 32 -18.91 13.68 -5.00
C LYS A 32 -19.23 13.34 -6.47
N LEU A 33 -19.42 12.06 -6.75
CA LEU A 33 -19.94 11.62 -8.05
C LEU A 33 -21.39 12.11 -8.24
N CYS A 34 -21.72 12.55 -9.46
CA CYS A 34 -23.09 12.83 -9.82
C CYS A 34 -23.90 11.52 -9.93
N ALA A 35 -25.23 11.63 -9.96
CA ALA A 35 -26.11 10.47 -10.05
C ALA A 35 -25.85 9.60 -11.31
N PRO A 36 -25.62 10.15 -12.51
CA PRO A 36 -25.26 9.36 -13.69
C PRO A 36 -24.01 8.48 -13.50
N HIS A 37 -22.87 9.05 -13.09
CA HIS A 37 -21.65 8.27 -12.89
C HIS A 37 -21.78 7.26 -11.73
N THR A 38 -22.56 7.59 -10.70
CA THR A 38 -22.86 6.62 -9.62
C THR A 38 -23.63 5.41 -10.17
N GLU A 39 -24.55 5.63 -11.11
CA GLU A 39 -25.33 4.56 -11.74
C GLU A 39 -24.47 3.72 -12.69
N GLU A 40 -23.61 4.36 -13.49
CA GLU A 40 -22.67 3.69 -14.39
C GLU A 40 -21.68 2.83 -13.61
N GLU A 41 -21.06 3.40 -12.57
CA GLU A 41 -20.17 2.68 -11.66
C GLU A 41 -20.90 1.48 -11.05
N ARG A 42 -22.13 1.67 -10.53
CA ARG A 42 -22.94 0.57 -9.98
C ARG A 42 -23.18 -0.52 -11.01
N ALA A 43 -23.55 -0.17 -12.25
CA ALA A 43 -23.81 -1.14 -13.30
C ALA A 43 -22.56 -1.96 -13.64
N VAL A 44 -21.38 -1.32 -13.71
CA VAL A 44 -20.10 -2.02 -13.93
C VAL A 44 -19.78 -2.94 -12.75
N LEU A 45 -19.94 -2.47 -11.51
CA LEU A 45 -19.70 -3.30 -10.33
C LEU A 45 -20.64 -4.52 -10.27
N GLU A 46 -21.92 -4.35 -10.65
CA GLU A 46 -22.87 -5.46 -10.76
C GLU A 46 -22.48 -6.46 -11.85
N GLN A 47 -21.99 -5.98 -13.00
CA GLN A 47 -21.48 -6.82 -14.09
C GLN A 47 -20.24 -7.62 -13.67
N LEU A 48 -19.34 -7.03 -12.87
CA LEU A 48 -18.08 -7.66 -12.43
C LEU A 48 -18.23 -8.56 -11.20
N ALA A 49 -19.33 -8.46 -10.47
CA ALA A 49 -19.58 -9.26 -9.26
C ALA A 49 -19.36 -10.78 -9.45
N PRO A 50 -19.81 -11.43 -10.56
CA PRO A 50 -19.53 -12.84 -10.79
C PRO A 50 -18.04 -13.16 -10.97
N ALA A 51 -17.28 -12.29 -11.66
CA ALA A 51 -15.85 -12.47 -11.89
C ALA A 51 -15.05 -12.27 -10.59
N LEU A 52 -15.42 -11.29 -9.76
CA LEU A 52 -14.87 -11.08 -8.42
C LEU A 52 -15.10 -12.28 -7.49
N ALA A 53 -16.22 -12.99 -7.66
CA ALA A 53 -16.55 -14.21 -6.92
C ALA A 53 -16.02 -15.50 -7.58
N SER A 54 -15.29 -15.40 -8.68
CA SER A 54 -14.80 -16.57 -9.43
C SER A 54 -13.80 -17.37 -8.60
N LYS A 55 -13.78 -18.70 -8.81
CA LYS A 55 -12.73 -19.56 -8.27
C LYS A 55 -11.37 -19.32 -8.96
N ALA A 56 -11.37 -18.78 -10.18
CA ALA A 56 -10.15 -18.52 -10.93
C ALA A 56 -9.46 -17.25 -10.42
N ILE A 57 -8.22 -17.39 -9.96
CA ILE A 57 -7.40 -16.26 -9.47
C ILE A 57 -7.22 -15.17 -10.53
N SER A 58 -7.06 -15.55 -11.80
CA SER A 58 -6.91 -14.59 -12.90
C SER A 58 -8.16 -13.75 -13.10
N GLU A 59 -9.34 -14.36 -13.11
CA GLU A 59 -10.62 -13.65 -13.29
C GLU A 59 -10.85 -12.63 -12.16
N ARG A 60 -10.51 -12.99 -10.90
CA ARG A 60 -10.59 -12.04 -9.78
C ARG A 60 -9.62 -10.87 -9.94
N ILE A 61 -8.39 -11.13 -10.38
CA ILE A 61 -7.39 -10.07 -10.61
C ILE A 61 -7.81 -9.14 -11.74
N ASP A 62 -8.30 -9.70 -12.85
CA ASP A 62 -8.72 -8.91 -14.01
C ASP A 62 -9.93 -8.05 -13.65
N ALA A 63 -10.90 -8.61 -12.90
CA ALA A 63 -12.04 -7.85 -12.40
C ALA A 63 -11.62 -6.73 -11.43
N LEU A 64 -10.66 -6.95 -10.52
CA LEU A 64 -10.16 -5.89 -9.64
C LEU A 64 -9.49 -4.75 -10.40
N ARG A 65 -8.79 -5.05 -11.51
CA ARG A 65 -8.19 -4.05 -12.37
C ARG A 65 -9.24 -3.23 -13.09
N GLU A 66 -10.26 -3.88 -13.65
CA GLU A 66 -11.39 -3.18 -14.30
C GLU A 66 -12.14 -2.30 -13.30
N VAL A 67 -12.33 -2.76 -12.05
CA VAL A 67 -12.86 -1.94 -10.95
C VAL A 67 -11.98 -0.71 -10.68
N ALA A 68 -10.64 -0.86 -10.70
CA ALA A 68 -9.73 0.25 -10.48
C ALA A 68 -9.63 1.20 -11.69
N GLU A 69 -10.00 0.76 -12.90
CA GLU A 69 -10.03 1.63 -14.07
C GLU A 69 -11.19 2.63 -14.02
N LEU A 70 -12.28 2.31 -13.30
CA LEU A 70 -13.38 3.25 -13.00
C LEU A 70 -12.88 4.51 -12.26
N THR A 71 -11.69 4.46 -11.68
CA THR A 71 -11.07 5.62 -11.01
C THR A 71 -10.54 6.66 -11.98
N MET A 72 -10.27 6.28 -13.23
CA MET A 72 -9.70 7.15 -14.25
C MET A 72 -10.76 7.97 -15.00
N GLU A 73 -12.04 7.64 -14.84
CA GLU A 73 -13.12 8.23 -15.64
C GLU A 73 -13.55 9.63 -15.14
N HIS A 74 -13.23 10.02 -13.90
CA HIS A 74 -13.77 11.25 -13.31
C HIS A 74 -12.88 11.90 -12.23
N GLU A 75 -12.86 13.24 -12.11
CA GLU A 75 -12.06 14.00 -11.10
C GLU A 75 -12.42 13.63 -9.64
N ASN A 76 -13.69 13.28 -9.42
CA ASN A 76 -14.20 12.80 -8.13
C ASN A 76 -14.19 11.27 -7.99
N ALA A 77 -13.68 10.56 -8.99
CA ALA A 77 -13.41 9.15 -8.84
C ALA A 77 -12.06 9.00 -8.12
N PRO A 78 -11.93 7.95 -7.29
CA PRO A 78 -12.92 6.89 -7.06
C PRO A 78 -13.91 7.17 -5.95
N SER A 79 -15.07 6.53 -6.08
CA SER A 79 -16.08 6.47 -5.04
C SER A 79 -15.68 5.57 -3.87
N GLU A 80 -16.41 5.73 -2.77
CA GLU A 80 -16.38 4.81 -1.64
C GLU A 80 -16.77 3.38 -2.04
N ALA A 81 -17.63 3.18 -3.05
CA ALA A 81 -18.07 1.85 -3.46
C ALA A 81 -16.97 1.08 -4.19
N VAL A 82 -16.25 1.73 -5.11
CA VAL A 82 -15.06 1.16 -5.78
C VAL A 82 -13.99 0.82 -4.75
N ALA A 83 -13.68 1.77 -3.85
CA ALA A 83 -12.70 1.54 -2.80
C ALA A 83 -13.07 0.37 -1.88
N LYS A 84 -14.37 0.17 -1.58
CA LYS A 84 -14.85 -0.99 -0.80
C LYS A 84 -14.65 -2.31 -1.50
N VAL A 85 -14.83 -2.38 -2.82
CA VAL A 85 -14.58 -3.61 -3.60
C VAL A 85 -13.09 -3.96 -3.58
N LEU A 86 -12.21 -2.98 -3.79
CA LEU A 86 -10.76 -3.18 -3.69
C LEU A 86 -10.33 -3.56 -2.25
N ALA A 87 -10.92 -2.92 -1.24
CA ALA A 87 -10.70 -3.26 0.16
C ALA A 87 -11.11 -4.71 0.49
N ALA A 88 -12.20 -5.21 -0.08
CA ALA A 88 -12.60 -6.61 0.07
C ALA A 88 -11.57 -7.56 -0.56
N GLY A 89 -10.98 -7.20 -1.71
CA GLY A 89 -9.88 -7.94 -2.34
C GLY A 89 -8.62 -8.06 -1.46
N CYS A 90 -8.39 -7.14 -0.54
CA CYS A 90 -7.28 -7.21 0.42
C CYS A 90 -7.42 -8.39 1.40
N ALA A 91 -8.62 -8.96 1.55
CA ALA A 91 -8.92 -10.11 2.38
C ALA A 91 -9.07 -11.43 1.60
N ASP A 92 -8.78 -11.45 0.28
CA ASP A 92 -8.92 -12.64 -0.57
C ASP A 92 -8.09 -13.83 -0.06
N GLU A 93 -8.48 -15.07 -0.32
CA GLU A 93 -7.69 -16.25 0.08
C GLU A 93 -6.31 -16.32 -0.62
N SER A 94 -6.19 -15.75 -1.82
CA SER A 94 -4.97 -15.75 -2.62
C SER A 94 -4.12 -14.52 -2.32
N LEU A 95 -2.88 -14.73 -1.84
CA LEU A 95 -1.91 -13.65 -1.64
C LEU A 95 -1.65 -12.85 -2.92
N ARG A 96 -1.81 -13.46 -4.10
CA ARG A 96 -1.66 -12.74 -5.38
C ARG A 96 -2.79 -11.73 -5.60
N VAL A 97 -4.03 -12.12 -5.29
CA VAL A 97 -5.18 -11.22 -5.36
C VAL A 97 -5.04 -10.11 -4.32
N ARG A 98 -4.70 -10.45 -3.06
CA ARG A 98 -4.44 -9.45 -2.00
C ARG A 98 -3.38 -8.43 -2.42
N SER A 99 -2.29 -8.89 -3.03
CA SER A 99 -1.19 -8.02 -3.48
C SER A 99 -1.69 -7.00 -4.49
N ILE A 100 -2.44 -7.44 -5.51
CA ILE A 100 -3.00 -6.55 -6.53
C ILE A 100 -4.03 -5.59 -5.92
N ALA A 101 -4.93 -6.09 -5.08
CA ALA A 101 -5.93 -5.29 -4.41
C ALA A 101 -5.31 -4.17 -3.56
N ILE A 102 -4.23 -4.46 -2.81
CA ILE A 102 -3.52 -3.47 -1.99
C ILE A 102 -2.88 -2.39 -2.86
N ASP A 103 -2.20 -2.78 -3.95
CA ASP A 103 -1.54 -1.83 -4.84
C ASP A 103 -2.57 -0.87 -5.45
N LEU A 104 -3.61 -1.42 -6.09
CA LEU A 104 -4.72 -0.67 -6.68
C LEU A 104 -5.43 0.20 -5.64
N LEU A 105 -5.59 -0.29 -4.39
CA LEU A 105 -6.25 0.44 -3.32
C LEU A 105 -5.47 1.69 -2.89
N THR A 106 -4.16 1.72 -3.10
CA THR A 106 -3.32 2.88 -2.76
C THR A 106 -3.01 3.80 -3.93
N GLU A 107 -3.33 3.37 -5.16
CA GLU A 107 -3.22 4.15 -6.37
C GLU A 107 -4.49 4.99 -6.57
N GLY A 108 -4.68 6.02 -5.74
CA GLY A 108 -5.72 7.02 -5.99
C GLY A 108 -7.07 6.79 -5.31
N GLN A 109 -7.22 5.75 -4.45
CA GLN A 109 -8.55 5.41 -3.91
C GLN A 109 -9.13 6.34 -2.85
N GLU A 110 -10.44 6.23 -2.58
CA GLU A 110 -11.12 6.99 -1.52
C GLU A 110 -10.33 6.87 -0.19
N PRO A 111 -9.87 8.00 0.38
CA PRO A 111 -8.83 7.96 1.38
C PRO A 111 -9.19 7.22 2.67
N GLU A 112 -10.41 7.38 3.18
CA GLU A 112 -10.80 6.78 4.45
C GLU A 112 -10.90 5.26 4.34
N THR A 113 -11.45 4.75 3.24
CA THR A 113 -11.58 3.31 2.96
C THR A 113 -10.21 2.65 2.81
N ALA A 114 -9.27 3.25 2.06
CA ALA A 114 -7.94 2.67 1.93
C ALA A 114 -7.20 2.66 3.27
N VAL A 115 -7.26 3.75 4.05
CA VAL A 115 -6.65 3.81 5.39
C VAL A 115 -7.19 2.70 6.28
N VAL A 116 -8.51 2.47 6.29
CA VAL A 116 -9.13 1.41 7.07
C VAL A 116 -8.63 0.03 6.62
N ALA A 117 -8.67 -0.25 5.32
CA ALA A 117 -8.26 -1.54 4.77
C ALA A 117 -6.76 -1.84 5.04
N ILE A 118 -5.87 -0.88 4.78
CA ILE A 118 -4.43 -1.03 5.02
C ILE A 118 -4.15 -1.18 6.52
N THR A 119 -4.87 -0.45 7.38
CA THR A 119 -4.77 -0.61 8.84
C THR A 119 -5.14 -2.03 9.27
N LEU A 120 -6.18 -2.63 8.70
CA LEU A 120 -6.58 -4.01 8.99
C LEU A 120 -5.53 -5.02 8.54
N VAL A 121 -4.99 -4.87 7.33
CA VAL A 121 -3.92 -5.73 6.82
C VAL A 121 -2.67 -5.64 7.70
N LEU A 122 -2.24 -4.44 8.07
CA LEU A 122 -1.09 -4.25 8.96
C LEU A 122 -1.34 -4.81 10.37
N ALA A 123 -2.57 -4.73 10.88
CA ALA A 123 -2.92 -5.33 12.16
C ALA A 123 -2.85 -6.87 12.12
N GLU A 124 -3.24 -7.50 11.02
CA GLU A 124 -3.06 -8.95 10.79
C GLU A 124 -1.58 -9.32 10.77
N ILE A 125 -0.75 -8.57 10.02
CA ILE A 125 0.70 -8.78 9.97
C ILE A 125 1.33 -8.63 11.37
N HIS A 126 0.97 -7.57 12.09
CA HIS A 126 1.44 -7.35 13.45
C HIS A 126 1.06 -8.50 14.39
N LYS A 127 -0.20 -8.98 14.31
CA LYS A 127 -0.67 -10.11 15.10
C LYS A 127 0.10 -11.39 14.75
N GLY A 128 0.33 -11.67 13.47
CA GLY A 128 1.10 -12.82 13.02
C GLY A 128 2.56 -12.80 13.47
N TYR A 129 3.20 -11.62 13.46
CA TYR A 129 4.54 -11.45 14.02
C TYR A 129 4.56 -11.68 15.52
N ALA A 130 3.63 -11.06 16.26
CA ALA A 130 3.54 -11.20 17.71
C ALA A 130 3.25 -12.65 18.14
N GLY A 131 2.52 -13.41 17.32
CA GLY A 131 2.23 -14.83 17.55
C GLY A 131 3.30 -15.79 17.04
N GLY A 132 4.37 -15.31 16.38
CA GLY A 132 5.41 -16.16 15.79
C GLY A 132 4.92 -17.08 14.67
N ASN A 133 3.75 -16.80 14.09
CA ASN A 133 3.06 -17.68 13.13
C ASN A 133 2.73 -16.98 11.80
N LEU A 134 3.28 -15.78 11.55
CA LEU A 134 2.99 -15.00 10.34
C LEU A 134 3.15 -15.79 9.05
N VAL A 135 4.32 -16.41 8.84
CA VAL A 135 4.58 -17.15 7.60
C VAL A 135 3.64 -18.36 7.48
N PRO A 136 3.52 -19.25 8.50
CA PRO A 136 2.51 -20.31 8.47
C PRO A 136 1.08 -19.85 8.17
N THR A 137 0.64 -18.73 8.75
CA THR A 137 -0.69 -18.16 8.49
C THR A 137 -0.87 -17.72 7.05
N LEU A 138 0.19 -17.18 6.41
CA LEU A 138 0.14 -16.72 5.03
C LEU A 138 0.32 -17.85 4.01
N THR A 139 1.07 -18.90 4.36
CA THR A 139 1.37 -20.02 3.44
C THR A 139 0.39 -21.17 3.54
N GLY A 140 -0.42 -21.24 4.60
CA GLY A 140 -1.27 -22.38 4.90
C GLY A 140 -0.47 -23.59 5.40
N GLU A 141 -1.10 -24.76 5.39
CA GLU A 141 -0.53 -26.01 5.92
C GLU A 141 0.71 -26.49 5.16
N GLU A 142 0.79 -26.23 3.85
CA GLU A 142 1.91 -26.62 3.00
C GLU A 142 2.92 -25.46 2.83
N MET A 143 3.90 -25.37 3.75
CA MET A 143 4.99 -24.39 3.67
C MET A 143 6.06 -24.76 2.62
N THR A 144 5.67 -24.78 1.34
CA THR A 144 6.62 -24.95 0.25
C THR A 144 7.55 -23.73 0.08
N PRO A 145 8.75 -23.88 -0.50
CA PRO A 145 9.61 -22.73 -0.81
C PRO A 145 8.91 -21.67 -1.68
N ALA A 146 8.03 -22.09 -2.58
CA ALA A 146 7.27 -21.20 -3.45
C ALA A 146 6.22 -20.38 -2.67
N SER A 147 5.48 -21.00 -1.76
CA SER A 147 4.48 -20.30 -0.93
C SER A 147 5.15 -19.34 0.05
N VAL A 148 6.29 -19.72 0.65
CA VAL A 148 7.10 -18.81 1.49
C VAL A 148 7.60 -17.61 0.68
N ALA A 149 8.12 -17.83 -0.52
CA ALA A 149 8.56 -16.74 -1.39
C ALA A 149 7.40 -15.80 -1.77
N GLN A 150 6.19 -16.33 -1.98
CA GLN A 150 5.00 -15.52 -2.24
C GLN A 150 4.59 -14.71 -1.00
N ALA A 151 4.59 -15.31 0.19
CA ALA A 151 4.33 -14.60 1.44
C ALA A 151 5.32 -13.45 1.67
N MET A 152 6.62 -13.67 1.42
CA MET A 152 7.63 -12.61 1.55
C MET A 152 7.45 -11.49 0.52
N ARG A 153 7.05 -11.81 -0.73
CA ARG A 153 6.73 -10.79 -1.73
C ARG A 153 5.52 -9.96 -1.30
N TYR A 154 4.46 -10.62 -0.84
CA TYR A 154 3.26 -9.96 -0.32
C TYR A 154 3.61 -9.02 0.83
N LEU A 155 4.29 -9.51 1.88
CA LEU A 155 4.69 -8.70 3.04
C LEU A 155 5.49 -7.45 2.64
N ARG A 156 6.48 -7.60 1.74
CA ARG A 156 7.27 -6.47 1.27
C ARG A 156 6.45 -5.43 0.52
N LEU A 157 5.54 -5.88 -0.35
CA LEU A 157 4.66 -4.99 -1.10
C LEU A 157 3.75 -4.24 -0.14
N THR A 158 3.04 -4.95 0.74
CA THR A 158 2.12 -4.37 1.72
C THR A 158 2.79 -3.32 2.59
N LEU A 159 3.98 -3.62 3.12
CA LEU A 159 4.70 -2.68 3.98
C LEU A 159 5.10 -1.43 3.19
N ARG A 160 5.70 -1.60 2.00
CA ARG A 160 6.07 -0.49 1.12
C ARG A 160 4.88 0.41 0.81
N VAL A 161 3.79 -0.20 0.38
CA VAL A 161 2.57 0.51 -0.01
C VAL A 161 1.97 1.27 1.18
N ALA A 162 2.06 0.73 2.40
CA ALA A 162 1.65 1.45 3.60
C ALA A 162 2.44 2.75 3.85
N GLY A 163 3.67 2.89 3.34
CA GLY A 163 4.43 4.15 3.39
C GLY A 163 3.77 5.30 2.63
N ARG A 164 2.99 4.98 1.58
CA ARG A 164 2.27 5.95 0.74
C ARG A 164 0.95 6.41 1.37
N VAL A 165 0.41 5.63 2.30
CA VAL A 165 -0.82 5.95 3.02
C VAL A 165 -0.46 6.82 4.22
N ARG A 166 -0.31 8.13 3.98
CA ARG A 166 0.16 9.12 4.97
C ARG A 166 -0.88 9.41 6.07
N ASP A 167 -1.10 8.42 6.94
CA ASP A 167 -2.02 8.47 8.09
C ASP A 167 -1.34 8.01 9.40
N ASP A 168 -1.67 8.68 10.51
CA ASP A 168 -1.10 8.39 11.84
C ASP A 168 -1.35 6.95 12.31
N LYS A 169 -2.49 6.33 11.96
CA LYS A 169 -2.81 4.95 12.34
C LYS A 169 -1.90 3.96 11.63
N VAL A 170 -1.64 4.20 10.35
CA VAL A 170 -0.74 3.40 9.51
C VAL A 170 0.69 3.52 10.04
N ALA A 171 1.17 4.75 10.27
CA ALA A 171 2.48 5.00 10.88
C ALA A 171 2.63 4.27 12.23
N GLY A 172 1.62 4.38 13.09
CA GLY A 172 1.62 3.73 14.40
C GLY A 172 1.65 2.20 14.33
N LEU A 173 1.06 1.58 13.31
CA LEU A 173 1.16 0.13 13.08
C LEU A 173 2.53 -0.28 12.54
N LEU A 174 3.07 0.45 11.56
CA LEU A 174 4.42 0.19 11.05
C LEU A 174 5.49 0.28 12.14
N VAL A 175 5.41 1.29 13.04
CA VAL A 175 6.30 1.40 14.20
C VAL A 175 6.19 0.17 15.11
N ARG A 176 4.97 -0.34 15.32
CA ARG A 176 4.75 -1.53 16.15
C ARG A 176 5.31 -2.79 15.48
N ILE A 177 5.10 -2.97 14.19
CA ILE A 177 5.68 -4.08 13.40
C ILE A 177 7.21 -4.05 13.47
N LEU A 178 7.83 -2.87 13.24
CA LEU A 178 9.29 -2.75 13.31
C LEU A 178 9.84 -3.05 14.71
N LYS A 179 9.10 -2.67 15.76
CA LYS A 179 9.50 -2.90 17.15
C LYS A 179 9.53 -4.40 17.51
N ILE A 180 8.59 -5.19 16.98
CA ILE A 180 8.51 -6.63 17.24
C ILE A 180 9.31 -7.47 16.23
N THR A 181 9.87 -6.84 15.20
CA THR A 181 10.71 -7.52 14.21
C THR A 181 11.96 -8.08 14.91
N PRO A 182 12.24 -9.40 14.79
CA PRO A 182 13.40 -10.04 15.42
C PRO A 182 14.74 -9.41 15.00
N THR A 183 15.77 -9.56 15.83
CA THR A 183 17.07 -8.92 15.59
C THR A 183 17.80 -9.53 14.37
N GLU A 184 17.62 -10.82 14.16
CA GLU A 184 18.11 -11.58 13.01
C GLU A 184 17.42 -11.19 11.69
N MET A 185 16.23 -10.57 11.76
CA MET A 185 15.50 -10.06 10.60
C MET A 185 15.85 -8.61 10.25
N ARG A 186 16.69 -7.93 11.04
CA ARG A 186 17.09 -6.56 10.74
C ARG A 186 17.87 -6.54 9.43
N GLY A 187 17.64 -5.52 8.61
CA GLY A 187 18.25 -5.40 7.28
C GLY A 187 17.78 -6.44 6.25
N GLN A 188 16.92 -7.39 6.64
CA GLN A 188 16.24 -8.29 5.73
C GLN A 188 15.16 -7.53 4.95
N PRO A 189 14.75 -8.03 3.76
CA PRO A 189 13.87 -7.28 2.87
C PRO A 189 12.54 -6.79 3.47
N VAL A 190 11.96 -7.53 4.43
CA VAL A 190 10.69 -7.15 5.09
C VAL A 190 10.91 -6.06 6.15
N ALA A 191 11.96 -6.18 6.97
CA ALA A 191 12.32 -5.14 7.93
C ALA A 191 12.71 -3.84 7.22
N MET A 192 13.49 -3.94 6.14
CA MET A 192 13.84 -2.79 5.31
C MET A 192 12.61 -2.15 4.67
N ALA A 193 11.68 -2.92 4.13
CA ALA A 193 10.43 -2.35 3.62
C ALA A 193 9.67 -1.56 4.70
N THR A 194 9.69 -2.01 5.96
CA THR A 194 9.10 -1.26 7.08
C THR A 194 9.89 0.01 7.39
N CYS A 195 11.22 -0.05 7.39
CA CYS A 195 12.08 1.12 7.58
C CYS A 195 11.85 2.17 6.49
N ASP A 196 11.92 1.77 5.22
CA ASP A 196 11.74 2.64 4.06
C ASP A 196 10.38 3.34 4.13
N SER A 197 9.32 2.60 4.45
CA SER A 197 7.96 3.15 4.60
C SER A 197 7.85 4.14 5.76
N LEU A 198 8.50 3.86 6.89
CA LEU A 198 8.52 4.80 8.02
C LEU A 198 9.29 6.08 7.68
N LEU A 199 10.39 5.97 6.93
CA LEU A 199 11.16 7.13 6.47
C LEU A 199 10.39 7.94 5.42
N GLU A 200 9.68 7.28 4.51
CA GLU A 200 8.78 7.92 3.53
C GLU A 200 7.67 8.75 4.22
N LEU A 201 7.08 8.20 5.29
CA LEU A 201 6.12 8.94 6.12
C LEU A 201 6.77 10.15 6.83
N GLY A 202 8.05 10.07 7.18
CA GLY A 202 8.87 11.20 7.63
C GLY A 202 8.49 11.79 9.00
N THR A 203 7.60 11.17 9.76
CA THR A 203 7.27 11.69 11.11
C THR A 203 8.42 11.53 12.08
N ARG A 204 8.49 12.40 13.08
CA ARG A 204 9.44 12.29 14.19
C ARG A 204 9.44 10.88 14.81
N ASP A 205 8.27 10.29 15.02
CA ASP A 205 8.16 8.98 15.68
C ASP A 205 8.53 7.83 14.73
N SER A 206 8.24 7.97 13.44
CA SER A 206 8.67 7.04 12.40
C SER A 206 10.20 6.99 12.31
N VAL A 207 10.86 8.15 12.17
CA VAL A 207 12.33 8.25 12.12
C VAL A 207 12.94 7.73 13.44
N ALA A 208 12.34 8.06 14.59
CA ALA A 208 12.79 7.56 15.88
C ALA A 208 12.72 6.03 16.00
N ALA A 209 11.76 5.39 15.34
CA ALA A 209 11.62 3.93 15.32
C ALA A 209 12.73 3.29 14.49
N VAL A 210 13.04 3.85 13.31
CA VAL A 210 14.14 3.37 12.46
C VAL A 210 15.50 3.54 13.13
N VAL A 211 15.77 4.70 13.75
CA VAL A 211 17.00 4.92 14.54
C VAL A 211 17.11 3.93 15.70
N ARG A 212 15.99 3.55 16.33
CA ARG A 212 16.01 2.52 17.38
C ARG A 212 16.33 1.14 16.85
N HIS A 213 16.03 0.87 15.59
CA HIS A 213 16.27 -0.39 14.90
C HIS A 213 17.75 -0.63 14.58
N LEU A 214 18.57 0.43 14.49
CA LEU A 214 20.04 0.30 14.51
C LEU A 214 20.48 -0.43 15.79
N THR A 215 21.08 -1.61 15.65
CA THR A 215 21.76 -2.31 16.75
C THR A 215 23.13 -1.65 16.97
N PRO A 216 23.58 -1.52 18.23
CA PRO A 216 24.84 -0.85 18.49
C PRO A 216 26.12 -1.68 18.21
N TRP A 217 26.08 -2.97 17.81
CA TRP A 217 27.30 -3.81 17.90
C TRP A 217 27.46 -4.96 16.88
N GLU A 218 26.75 -4.95 15.76
CA GLU A 218 26.99 -5.93 14.69
C GLU A 218 27.20 -5.19 13.37
N ASP A 219 28.47 -5.01 12.96
CA ASP A 219 28.85 -4.52 11.62
C ASP A 219 28.49 -5.58 10.58
N THR A 220 27.20 -5.69 10.36
CA THR A 220 26.59 -6.55 9.37
C THR A 220 26.15 -5.68 8.22
N ARG A 221 26.25 -6.26 7.01
CA ARG A 221 25.75 -5.62 5.79
C ARG A 221 24.28 -5.20 5.95
N GLU A 222 23.52 -5.96 6.73
CA GLU A 222 22.13 -5.77 7.08
C GLU A 222 21.89 -4.48 7.89
N VAL A 223 22.63 -4.26 8.97
CA VAL A 223 22.47 -3.04 9.80
C VAL A 223 22.95 -1.81 9.02
N ARG A 224 24.00 -1.96 8.21
CA ARG A 224 24.48 -0.89 7.33
C ARG A 224 23.40 -0.39 6.36
N ARG A 225 22.56 -1.27 5.81
CA ARG A 225 21.42 -0.85 4.97
C ARG A 225 20.43 0.06 5.69
N VAL A 226 20.20 -0.16 7.00
CA VAL A 226 19.32 0.71 7.80
C VAL A 226 19.96 2.09 7.99
N HIS A 227 21.28 2.14 8.15
CA HIS A 227 22.04 3.39 8.22
C HIS A 227 22.01 4.13 6.88
N ASP A 228 22.31 3.45 5.76
CA ASP A 228 22.25 4.02 4.41
C ASP A 228 20.85 4.62 4.11
N ALA A 229 19.77 3.94 4.53
CA ALA A 229 18.41 4.45 4.38
C ALA A 229 18.16 5.74 5.18
N LEU A 230 18.70 5.84 6.40
CA LEU A 230 18.62 7.07 7.21
C LEU A 230 19.42 8.22 6.58
N GLU A 231 20.58 7.94 5.99
CA GLU A 231 21.37 8.94 5.25
C GLU A 231 20.58 9.49 4.06
N VAL A 232 20.01 8.61 3.23
CA VAL A 232 19.17 9.01 2.09
C VAL A 232 17.99 9.87 2.56
N PHE A 233 17.33 9.47 3.64
CA PHE A 233 16.24 10.26 4.23
C PHE A 233 16.70 11.65 4.67
N ALA A 234 17.83 11.76 5.38
CA ALA A 234 18.36 13.03 5.85
C ALA A 234 18.73 13.96 4.69
N LEU A 235 19.38 13.41 3.65
CA LEU A 235 19.73 14.13 2.42
C LEU A 235 18.49 14.67 1.70
N ASN A 236 17.43 13.86 1.58
CA ASN A 236 16.19 14.26 0.90
C ASN A 236 15.34 15.23 1.72
N SER A 237 15.58 15.33 3.04
CA SER A 237 14.80 16.19 3.94
C SER A 237 15.36 17.62 4.07
N ASP A 238 16.46 17.93 3.37
CA ASP A 238 17.19 19.20 3.48
C ASP A 238 17.52 19.58 4.94
N LEU A 239 17.93 18.58 5.72
CA LEU A 239 18.27 18.73 7.14
C LEU A 239 19.78 18.75 7.33
N ASP A 240 20.24 19.62 8.23
CA ASP A 240 21.66 19.86 8.44
C ASP A 240 22.43 18.62 8.93
N GLY A 241 23.34 18.17 8.07
CA GLY A 241 24.28 17.07 8.31
C GLY A 241 23.61 15.73 8.54
N TYR A 242 24.41 14.68 8.67
CA TYR A 242 23.97 13.37 9.13
C TYR A 242 25.16 12.61 9.76
N PRO A 243 24.90 11.66 10.67
CA PRO A 243 25.95 10.83 11.26
C PRO A 243 26.63 9.90 10.25
N GLU A 244 27.95 9.85 10.30
CA GLU A 244 28.73 8.82 9.60
C GLU A 244 28.48 7.43 10.23
N TRP A 245 28.78 6.38 9.46
CA TRP A 245 28.75 5.01 9.98
C TRP A 245 29.86 4.80 11.02
N GLY A 246 29.53 4.10 12.11
CA GLY A 246 30.47 3.77 13.17
C GLY A 246 29.78 3.23 14.43
N GLU A 247 30.57 2.89 15.45
CA GLU A 247 30.10 2.32 16.72
C GLU A 247 29.07 3.22 17.42
N GLU A 248 29.24 4.54 17.30
CA GLU A 248 28.34 5.52 17.89
C GLU A 248 27.17 5.92 16.98
N ALA A 249 27.05 5.38 15.76
CA ALA A 249 26.10 5.84 14.74
C ALA A 249 24.68 5.96 15.31
N ARG A 250 24.22 4.97 16.07
CA ARG A 250 22.90 5.02 16.73
C ARG A 250 22.73 6.21 17.67
N ASN A 251 23.74 6.49 18.50
CA ASN A 251 23.69 7.60 19.46
C ASN A 251 23.79 8.96 18.74
N GLN A 252 24.62 9.02 17.70
CA GLN A 252 24.72 10.20 16.84
C GLN A 252 23.41 10.47 16.10
N TRP A 253 22.72 9.44 15.57
CA TRP A 253 21.39 9.56 14.97
C TRP A 253 20.33 10.02 15.98
N LYS A 254 20.37 9.53 17.23
CA LYS A 254 19.52 10.05 18.31
C LYS A 254 19.81 11.52 18.62
N GLY A 255 21.06 11.96 18.51
CA GLY A 255 21.47 13.35 18.66
C GLY A 255 20.98 14.22 17.51
N TRP A 256 21.18 13.75 16.28
CA TRP A 256 20.67 14.37 15.05
C TRP A 256 19.16 14.57 15.11
N LEU A 257 18.40 13.53 15.46
CA LEU A 257 16.95 13.63 15.58
C LEU A 257 16.50 14.62 16.66
N ARG A 258 17.26 14.77 17.75
CA ARG A 258 16.97 15.77 18.79
C ARG A 258 17.17 17.20 18.28
N ARG A 259 18.20 17.44 17.46
CA ARG A 259 18.47 18.76 16.85
C ARG A 259 17.43 19.12 15.79
N ASN A 260 17.09 18.15 14.92
CA ASN A 260 16.17 18.35 13.79
C ASN A 260 14.70 18.08 14.13
N LYS A 261 14.39 17.84 15.42
CA LYS A 261 13.05 17.47 15.90
C LYS A 261 11.94 18.42 15.45
N ARG A 262 12.24 19.71 15.35
CA ARG A 262 11.27 20.76 15.00
C ARG A 262 10.99 20.82 13.49
N ALA A 263 11.89 20.30 12.66
CA ALA A 263 11.73 20.29 11.21
C ALA A 263 10.91 19.08 10.72
N LEU A 264 10.80 18.02 11.54
CA LEU A 264 10.00 16.85 11.22
C LEU A 264 8.55 16.99 11.71
N PRO A 265 7.55 16.55 10.93
CA PRO A 265 6.16 16.56 11.37
C PRO A 265 5.96 15.67 12.59
N ALA A 266 5.16 16.15 13.54
CA ALA A 266 4.78 15.38 14.72
C ALA A 266 3.67 14.36 14.41
N LYS A 267 2.84 14.66 13.41
CA LYS A 267 1.68 13.87 12.98
C LYS A 267 1.51 14.01 11.47
N LEU A 268 0.94 12.99 10.85
CA LEU A 268 0.46 13.03 9.49
C LEU A 268 -0.97 13.58 9.53
N GLY A 269 -1.28 14.51 8.63
CA GLY A 269 -2.66 14.98 8.47
C GLY A 269 -3.58 13.86 7.99
N LYS A 270 -4.81 14.22 7.58
CA LYS A 270 -5.63 13.26 6.83
C LYS A 270 -4.95 12.94 5.50
N TRP A 271 -4.80 11.64 5.21
CA TRP A 271 -4.28 11.19 3.92
C TRP A 271 -5.19 11.68 2.78
N ARG A 272 -4.57 12.09 1.66
CA ARG A 272 -5.24 12.42 0.40
C ARG A 272 -4.47 11.71 -0.71
N PRO A 273 -5.16 11.04 -1.65
CA PRO A 273 -4.49 10.43 -2.78
C PRO A 273 -3.88 11.51 -3.68
N GLY A 274 -2.72 11.22 -4.28
CA GLY A 274 -2.06 12.11 -5.25
C GLY A 274 -1.42 13.38 -4.67
N SER A 275 -1.28 13.50 -3.35
CA SER A 275 -0.69 14.68 -2.69
C SER A 275 0.83 14.63 -2.52
N ASP A 276 1.55 13.99 -3.43
CA ASP A 276 3.02 13.90 -3.40
C ASP A 276 3.70 15.09 -4.10
#